data_AF-A0A1T4R0M9-F1
#
_entry.id   AF-A0A1T4R0M9-F1
#
_cell.length_a   1.000
_cell.length_b   1.000
_cell.length_c   1.000
_cell.angle_alpha   90.00
_cell.angle_beta   90.00
_cell.angle_gamma   90.00
#
_symmetry.space_group_name_H-M   'P 1'
#
loop_
_entity.id
_entity.type
_entity.pdbx_description
1 polymer ?
#
loop_
_entity_poly.entity_id
_entity_poly.type
_entity_poly.pdbx_seq_one_letter_code
_entity_poly.pdbx_strand_id
1 'polypeptide(L)' 'MFEIIVKMNDIEYSYGIFTNKKEAERVMRKLYESEDFDKETEIWID' A
#
# COMPACT_ATOMS: atom_id res chain seq x y z
N MET A 1 8.98 11.02 -4.82
CA MET A 1 7.81 10.31 -5.35
C MET A 1 7.63 9.12 -4.43
N PHE A 2 6.40 8.81 -4.03
CA PHE A 2 6.10 7.81 -3.00
C PHE A 2 5.13 6.80 -3.62
N GLU A 3 5.60 5.59 -3.85
CA GLU A 3 4.80 4.53 -4.46
C GLU A 3 4.32 3.56 -3.39
N ILE A 4 3.02 3.30 -3.35
CA ILE A 4 2.47 2.28 -2.45
C ILE A 4 2.57 0.95 -3.18
N ILE A 5 3.35 0.04 -2.62
CA ILE A 5 3.47 -1.35 -3.08
C ILE A 5 2.62 -2.24 -2.19
N VAL A 6 1.86 -3.13 -2.82
CA VAL A 6 1.05 -4.14 -2.16
C VAL A 6 1.51 -5.50 -2.67
N LYS A 7 1.87 -6.39 -1.76
CA LYS A 7 2.27 -7.76 -2.07
C LYS A 7 1.19 -8.72 -1.60
N MET A 8 0.63 -9.50 -2.53
CA MET A 8 -0.38 -10.52 -2.26
C MET A 8 0.03 -11.82 -2.96
N ASN A 9 0.03 -12.94 -2.24
CA ASN A 9 0.42 -14.26 -2.77
C ASN A 9 1.81 -14.24 -3.46
N ASP A 10 2.79 -13.58 -2.84
CA ASP A 10 4.15 -13.36 -3.40
C ASP A 10 4.23 -12.57 -4.71
N ILE A 11 3.14 -11.91 -5.11
CA ILE A 11 3.11 -11.02 -6.28
C ILE A 11 2.99 -9.58 -5.79
N GLU A 12 3.89 -8.72 -6.28
CA GLU A 12 3.90 -7.29 -5.99
C GLU A 12 3.07 -6.51 -7.01
N TYR A 13 2.30 -5.55 -6.52
CA TYR A 13 1.44 -4.66 -7.28
C TYR A 13 1.70 -3.21 -6.87
N SER A 14 1.85 -2.34 -7.87
CA SER A 14 1.76 -0.89 -7.66
C SER A 14 0.31 -0.50 -7.38
N TYR A 15 0.02 -0.14 -6.14
CA TYR A 15 -1.30 0.39 -5.79
C TYR A 15 -1.48 1.83 -6.28
N GLY A 16 -0.44 2.65 -6.20
CA GLY A 16 -0.49 4.02 -6.69
C GLY A 16 0.74 4.83 -6.35
N ILE A 17 0.97 5.88 -7.15
CA ILE A 17 2.12 6.77 -7.04
C ILE A 17 1.64 8.14 -6.56
N PHE A 18 2.28 8.65 -5.51
CA PHE A 18 1.94 9.90 -4.85
C PHE A 18 3.13 10.87 -4.89
N THR A 19 2.82 12.17 -4.99
CA THR A 19 3.84 13.22 -4.94
C THR A 19 4.13 13.70 -3.52
N ASN A 20 3.25 13.37 -2.55
CA ASN A 20 3.32 13.80 -1.16
C ASN A 20 3.35 12.59 -0.20
N LYS A 21 4.38 12.54 0.65
CA LYS A 21 4.58 11.46 1.65
C LYS A 21 3.39 11.30 2.59
N LYS A 22 2.86 12.41 3.12
CA LYS A 22 1.74 12.37 4.08
C LYS A 22 0.48 11.80 3.45
N GLU A 23 0.30 12.02 2.15
CA GLU A 23 -0.83 11.47 1.41
C GLU A 23 -0.67 9.97 1.20
N ALA A 24 0.52 9.52 0.80
CA ALA A 24 0.85 8.10 0.68
C ALA A 24 0.66 7.36 2.02
N GLU A 25 1.18 7.92 3.14
CA GLU A 25 1.00 7.35 4.48
C GLU A 25 -0.46 7.27 4.90
N ARG A 26 -1.26 8.29 4.59
CA ARG A 26 -2.70 8.30 4.88
C ARG A 26 -3.43 7.20 4.10
N VAL A 27 -3.08 7.01 2.83
CA VAL A 27 -3.68 5.97 1.98
C VAL A 27 -3.24 4.58 2.45
N MET A 28 -1.94 4.38 2.69
CA MET A 28 -1.40 3.13 3.24
C MET A 28 -2.11 2.71 4.52
N ARG A 29 -2.32 3.64 5.47
CA ARG A 29 -3.06 3.33 6.71
C ARG A 29 -4.49 2.86 6.44
N LYS A 30 -5.19 3.50 5.50
CA LYS A 30 -6.54 3.07 5.11
C LYS A 30 -6.55 1.68 4.48
N LEU A 31 -5.51 1.32 3.73
CA LEU A 31 -5.38 -0.03 3.16
C LEU A 31 -5.22 -1.07 4.27
N TYR A 32 -4.40 -0.80 5.27
CA TYR A 32 -4.26 -1.68 6.45
C TYR A 32 -5.54 -1.84 7.27
N GLU A 33 -6.41 -0.84 7.26
CA GLU A 33 -7.70 -0.86 7.96
C GLU A 33 -8.81 -1.49 7.12
N SER A 34 -8.58 -1.75 5.83
CA SER A 34 -9.57 -2.36 4.95
C SER A 34 -9.65 -3.88 5.18
N GLU A 35 -10.88 -4.41 5.20
CA GLU A 35 -11.14 -5.85 5.25
C GLU A 35 -10.85 -6.55 3.90
N ASP A 36 -10.53 -5.78 2.85
CA ASP A 36 -10.24 -6.30 1.50
C ASP A 36 -8.90 -7.03 1.39
N PHE A 37 -8.00 -6.85 2.38
CA PHE A 37 -6.66 -7.42 2.34
C PHE A 37 -6.53 -8.59 3.31
N ASP A 38 -6.12 -9.74 2.79
CA ASP A 38 -5.80 -10.91 3.59
C ASP A 38 -4.62 -10.62 4.54
N LYS A 39 -4.54 -11.37 5.64
CA LYS A 39 -3.46 -11.24 6.65
C LYS A 39 -2.04 -11.45 6.10
N GLU A 40 -1.93 -12.07 4.93
CA GLU A 40 -0.66 -12.30 4.23
C GLU A 40 -0.28 -11.13 3.31
N THR A 41 -1.13 -10.10 3.21
CA THR A 41 -0.85 -8.91 2.43
C THR A 41 0.20 -8.05 3.13
N GLU A 42 1.31 -7.80 2.45
CA GLU A 42 2.33 -6.84 2.87
C GLU A 42 2.13 -5.52 2.11
N ILE A 43 2.22 -4.38 2.79
CA ILE A 43 2.04 -3.06 2.19
C ILE A 43 3.18 -2.16 2.65
N TRP A 44 3.84 -1.45 1.75
CA TRP A 44 4.86 -0.46 2.10
C TRP A 44 4.89 0.70 1.10
N ILE A 45 5.62 1.76 1.46
CA ILE A 45 5.88 2.90 0.59
C ILE A 45 7.34 2.79 0.14
N ASP A 46 7.55 2.74 -1.17
CA ASP A 46 8.84 2.96 -1.82
C ASP A 46 9.07 4.46 -2.08
#